data_AF-A0A0N4WED3-F1
#
_entry.id   AF-A0A0N4WED3-F1
#
_cell.length_a   1.000
_cell.length_b   1.000
_cell.length_c   1.000
_cell.angle_alpha   90.00
_cell.angle_beta   90.00
_cell.angle_gamma   90.00
#
_symmetry.space_group_name_H-M   'P 1'
#
loop_
_entity.id
_entity.type
_entity.pdbx_description
1 polymer ?
#
loop_
_entity_poly.entity_id
_entity_poly.type
_entity_poly.pdbx_seq_one_letter_code
_entity_poly.pdbx_strand_id
1 'polypeptide(L)'
;MLIILLLCIIGVVSANTECIWAIGKLQCRKNQTRVLNTVVEVWDEDIPQLNFLNRDDKAGFTVVTNVDGEFKIEGTVLCFW
;
A
#
# COMPACT_ATOMS: atom_id res chain seq x y z
N MET A 1 18.09 10.05 35.05
CA MET A 1 17.55 8.75 34.58
C MET A 1 16.27 8.90 33.76
N LEU A 2 15.32 9.77 34.13
CA LEU A 2 14.11 10.04 33.34
C LEU A 2 14.40 10.56 31.91
N ILE A 3 15.40 11.43 31.77
CA ILE A 3 15.79 12.04 30.48
C ILE A 3 16.34 11.01 29.49
N ILE A 4 17.11 10.02 29.98
CA ILE A 4 17.65 8.94 29.14
C ILE A 4 16.53 8.02 28.67
N LEU A 5 15.57 7.72 29.55
CA LEU A 5 14.38 6.93 29.20
C LEU A 5 13.54 7.64 28.13
N LEU A 6 13.36 8.97 28.24
CA LEU A 6 12.60 9.76 27.27
C LEU A 6 13.27 9.80 25.89
N LEU A 7 14.60 9.89 25.84
CA LEU A 7 15.38 9.88 24.59
C LEU A 7 15.35 8.52 23.88
N CYS A 8 15.26 7.42 24.63
CA CYS A 8 15.07 6.08 24.06
C CYS A 8 13.71 5.89 23.36
N ILE A 9 12.67 6.63 23.77
CA ILE A 9 11.34 6.54 23.13
C ILE A 9 11.31 7.29 21.79
N ILE A 10 12.07 8.40 21.69
CA ILE A 10 12.13 9.23 20.47
C ILE A 10 12.91 8.52 19.36
N GLY A 11 13.94 7.74 19.70
CA GLY A 11 14.76 7.03 18.71
C GLY A 11 14.10 5.81 18.07
N VAL A 12 12.94 5.37 18.56
CA VAL A 12 12.28 4.11 18.16
C VAL A 12 11.04 4.34 17.27
N VAL A 13 10.59 5.58 17.10
CA VAL A 13 9.39 5.88 16.30
C VAL A 13 9.76 6.80 15.14
N SER A 14 10.39 6.24 14.11
CA SER A 14 10.51 6.89 12.81
C SER A 14 9.40 6.38 11.89
N ALA A 15 8.31 7.14 11.77
CA ALA A 15 7.30 6.90 10.75
C ALA A 15 7.70 7.65 9.48
N ASN A 16 7.99 6.92 8.41
CA ASN A 16 8.27 7.52 7.10
C ASN A 16 7.08 7.26 6.16
N THR A 17 6.59 8.32 5.52
CA THR A 17 5.64 8.16 4.41
C THR A 17 6.44 7.94 3.13
N GLU A 18 6.26 6.80 2.49
CA GLU A 18 6.90 6.49 1.21
C GLU A 18 5.86 6.50 0.08
N CYS A 19 6.25 7.08 -1.06
CA CYS A 19 5.43 7.05 -2.27
C CYS A 19 5.67 5.73 -3.00
N ILE A 20 4.59 5.07 -3.40
CA ILE A 20 4.64 3.82 -4.15
C ILE A 20 4.12 3.99 -5.57
N TRP A 21 4.68 3.18 -6.46
CA TRP A 21 4.21 3.05 -7.82
C TRP A 21 4.06 1.57 -8.18
N ALA A 22 2.81 1.12 -8.36
CA ALA A 22 2.51 -0.23 -8.81
C ALA A 22 2.06 -0.22 -10.28
N ILE A 23 2.77 -0.95 -11.12
CA ILE A 23 2.48 -1.09 -12.55
C ILE A 23 2.37 -2.58 -12.84
N GLY A 24 1.35 -2.97 -13.60
CA GLY A 24 1.17 -4.37 -13.96
C GLY A 24 0.17 -4.58 -15.08
N LYS A 25 -0.10 -5.86 -15.34
CA LYS A 25 -1.02 -6.31 -16.39
C LYS A 25 -1.87 -7.47 -15.87
N LEU A 26 -3.18 -7.34 -15.95
CA LEU A 26 -4.12 -8.44 -15.72
C LEU A 26 -4.24 -9.31 -16.98
N GLN A 27 -3.99 -10.61 -16.83
CA GLN A 27 -4.12 -11.57 -17.93
C GLN A 27 -5.17 -12.64 -17.60
N CYS A 28 -6.26 -12.65 -18.35
CA CYS A 28 -7.31 -13.66 -18.22
C CYS A 28 -7.11 -14.77 -19.27
N ARG A 29 -6.83 -16.00 -18.81
CA ARG A 29 -6.55 -17.15 -19.69
C ARG A 29 -7.71 -17.55 -20.60
N LYS A 30 -8.96 -17.30 -20.18
CA LYS A 30 -10.15 -17.69 -20.93
C LYS A 30 -10.61 -16.62 -21.91
N ASN A 31 -10.77 -15.39 -21.43
CA ASN A 31 -11.24 -14.28 -22.25
C ASN A 31 -10.69 -12.97 -21.68
N GLN A 32 -9.82 -12.31 -22.45
CA GLN A 32 -9.12 -11.12 -22.02
C GLN A 32 -10.05 -9.91 -21.80
N THR A 33 -11.17 -9.82 -22.51
CA THR A 33 -12.14 -8.71 -22.32
C THR A 33 -12.72 -8.63 -20.91
N ARG A 34 -12.62 -9.72 -20.12
CA ARG A 34 -13.09 -9.77 -18.73
C ARG A 34 -12.24 -8.98 -17.75
N VAL A 35 -11.07 -8.48 -18.17
CA VAL A 35 -10.25 -7.61 -17.32
C VAL A 35 -10.79 -6.19 -17.23
N LEU A 36 -11.62 -5.78 -18.18
CA LEU A 36 -12.26 -4.46 -18.20
C LEU A 36 -13.12 -4.24 -16.96
N ASN A 37 -13.09 -3.01 -16.44
CA ASN A 37 -13.82 -2.58 -15.24
C ASN A 37 -13.41 -3.33 -13.95
N THR A 38 -12.29 -4.05 -13.96
CA THR A 38 -11.73 -4.61 -12.73
C THR A 38 -11.10 -3.49 -11.92
N VAL A 39 -11.40 -3.45 -10.62
CA VAL A 39 -10.73 -2.55 -9.67
C VAL A 39 -9.50 -3.27 -9.13
N VAL A 40 -8.34 -2.62 -9.23
CA VAL A 40 -7.09 -3.08 -8.62
C VAL A 40 -6.78 -2.15 -7.48
N GLU A 41 -6.54 -2.72 -6.30
CA GLU A 41 -6.25 -1.99 -5.07
C GLU A 41 -4.90 -2.43 -4.53
N VAL A 42 -4.15 -1.47 -3.99
CA VAL A 42 -2.91 -1.73 -3.27
C VAL A 42 -3.15 -1.42 -1.81
N TRP A 43 -2.77 -2.36 -0.95
CA TRP A 43 -2.92 -2.31 0.49
C TRP A 43 -1.54 -2.45 1.11
N ASP A 44 -1.28 -1.65 2.15
CA ASP A 44 -0.10 -1.78 3.00
C ASP A 44 -0.28 -2.99 3.93
N GLU A 45 0.74 -3.84 4.04
CA GLU A 45 0.67 -5.04 4.88
C GLU A 45 1.12 -4.67 6.30
N ASP A 46 0.15 -4.53 7.20
CA ASP A 46 0.44 -4.23 8.60
C ASP A 46 1.11 -5.40 9.32
N ILE A 47 2.05 -5.07 10.23
CA ILE A 47 2.57 -6.02 11.21
C ILE A 47 1.43 -6.36 12.20
N PRO A 48 1.06 -7.63 12.40
CA PRO A 48 -0.13 -8.04 13.17
C PRO A 48 -0.25 -7.45 14.59
N GLN A 49 0.86 -7.03 15.19
CA GLN A 49 0.91 -6.43 16.53
C GLN A 49 0.55 -4.94 16.57
N LEU A 50 0.44 -4.24 15.42
CA LEU A 50 0.18 -2.80 15.32
C LEU A 50 -1.11 -2.44 14.58
N ASN A 51 -1.90 -3.44 14.15
CA ASN A 51 -3.19 -3.28 13.42
C ASN A 51 -4.24 -2.38 14.10
N PHE A 52 -4.03 -1.94 15.34
CA PHE A 52 -4.93 -1.01 16.03
C PHE A 52 -4.57 0.47 15.80
N LEU A 53 -3.38 0.77 15.28
CA LEU A 53 -2.91 2.14 15.00
C LEU A 53 -3.19 2.56 13.55
N ASN A 54 -3.25 1.61 12.62
CA ASN A 54 -3.48 1.85 11.21
C ASN A 54 -4.93 1.45 10.87
N ARG A 55 -5.77 2.44 10.61
CA ARG A 55 -7.22 2.26 10.33
C ARG A 55 -7.53 2.49 8.85
N ASP A 56 -6.52 2.81 8.04
CA ASP A 56 -6.65 3.11 6.61
C ASP A 56 -5.39 2.68 5.87
N ASP A 57 -5.35 1.40 5.48
CA ASP A 57 -4.16 0.76 4.90
C ASP A 57 -4.22 0.76 3.36
N LYS A 58 -5.22 1.42 2.77
CA LYS A 58 -5.39 1.46 1.32
C LYS A 58 -4.46 2.51 0.72
N ALA A 59 -3.35 2.04 0.16
CA ALA A 59 -2.35 2.88 -0.49
C ALA A 59 -2.87 3.55 -1.77
N GLY A 60 -3.73 2.86 -2.54
CA GLY A 60 -4.27 3.39 -3.78
C GLY A 60 -5.15 2.39 -4.53
N PHE A 61 -5.82 2.87 -5.57
CA PHE A 61 -6.60 2.01 -6.47
C PHE A 61 -6.66 2.57 -7.89
N THR A 62 -6.97 1.71 -8.84
CA THR A 62 -7.29 2.10 -10.21
C THR A 62 -8.31 1.15 -10.82
N VAL A 63 -8.92 1.58 -11.92
CA VAL A 63 -9.85 0.77 -12.70
C VAL A 63 -9.20 0.43 -14.03
N VAL A 64 -9.21 -0.85 -14.39
CA VAL A 64 -8.68 -1.32 -15.66
C VAL A 64 -9.64 -0.92 -16.79
N THR A 65 -9.19 -0.01 -17.64
CA THR A 65 -9.97 0.55 -18.76
C THR A 65 -9.57 -0.01 -20.12
N ASN A 66 -8.43 -0.69 -20.21
CA ASN A 66 -7.94 -1.29 -21.46
C ASN A 66 -8.08 -2.82 -21.44
N VAL A 67 -8.42 -3.41 -22.59
CA VAL A 67 -8.44 -4.86 -22.82
C VAL A 67 -7.06 -5.48 -22.64
N ASP A 68 -5.98 -4.73 -22.85
CA ASP A 68 -4.65 -5.23 -22.52
C ASP A 68 -4.50 -5.54 -21.03
N GLY A 69 -5.36 -4.97 -20.17
CA GLY A 69 -5.34 -5.24 -18.74
C GLY A 69 -4.26 -4.47 -17.99
N GLU A 70 -3.62 -3.49 -18.65
CA GLU A 70 -2.59 -2.66 -18.06
C GLU A 70 -3.17 -1.73 -17.00
N PHE A 71 -2.43 -1.59 -15.90
CA PHE A 71 -2.81 -0.71 -14.81
C PHE A 71 -1.59 -0.01 -14.22
N LYS A 72 -1.85 1.19 -13.70
CA LYS A 72 -0.90 2.01 -12.98
C LYS A 72 -1.60 2.59 -11.75
N ILE A 73 -0.97 2.42 -10.59
CA ILE A 73 -1.45 2.91 -9.31
C ILE A 73 -0.32 3.72 -8.68
N GLU A 74 -0.64 4.94 -8.28
CA GLU A 74 0.21 5.81 -7.47
C GLU A 74 -0.44 5.94 -6.10
N GLY A 75 0.38 5.93 -5.06
CA GLY A 75 -0.12 5.90 -3.68
C GLY A 75 0.96 6.25 -2.67
N THR A 76 0.54 6.32 -1.42
CA THR A 76 1.43 6.55 -0.28
C THR A 76 1.16 5.53 0.81
N VAL A 77 2.21 5.03 1.44
CA VAL A 77 2.16 4.05 2.53
C VAL A 77 2.95 4.58 3.73
N LEU A 78 2.58 4.12 4.93
CA LEU A 78 3.25 4.49 6.18
C LEU A 78 4.19 3.36 6.59
N CYS A 79 5.48 3.53 6.33
CA CYS A 79 6.49 2.56 6.73
C CYS A 79 6.95 2.85 8.17
N PHE A 80 6.70 1.89 9.06
CA PHE A 80 7.34 1.83 10.38
C PHE A 80 8.57 0.92 10.28
N TRP A 81 9.76 1.48 10.52
CA TRP A 81 11.04 0.77 10.53
C TRP A 81 11.45 0.31 11.93
#